data_AF-A0A6J7I6N1-F1
#
_entry.id   AF-A0A6J7I6N1-F1
#
_cell.length_a   1.000
_cell.length_b   1.000
_cell.length_c   1.000
_cell.angle_alpha   90.00
_cell.angle_beta   90.00
_cell.angle_gamma   90.00
#
_symmetry.space_group_name_H-M   'P 1'
#
loop_
_entity.id
_entity.type
_entity.pdbx_description
1 polymer ?
#
loop_
_entity_poly.entity_id
_entity_poly.type
_entity_poly.pdbx_seq_one_letter_code
_entity_poly.pdbx_strand_id
1 'polypeptide(L)'
;MSVGLLRSLGIPARYVSGYLHPKPGAPIGEAVKGESHAWVEWWDGSWTGYDPTNVVEIGTRHVTLGRGRDYKDVPPLKGIFSGPRSEGHSVVVEVTRLA
;
A
#
# COMPACT_ATOMS: atom_id res chain seq x y z
N MET A 1 -6.64 10.14 -6.37
CA MET A 1 -6.70 11.03 -7.56
C MET A 1 -5.86 10.52 -8.73
N SER A 2 -4.61 10.09 -8.51
CA SER A 2 -3.67 9.74 -9.59
C SER A 2 -4.17 8.67 -10.57
N VAL A 3 -4.79 7.58 -10.08
CA VAL A 3 -5.37 6.53 -10.93
C VAL A 3 -6.47 7.07 -11.85
N GLY A 4 -7.30 8.00 -11.36
CA GLY A 4 -8.39 8.58 -12.15
C GLY A 4 -7.86 9.47 -13.29
N LEU A 5 -6.82 10.27 -13.02
CA LEU A 5 -6.18 11.11 -14.02
C LEU A 5 -5.57 10.25 -15.15
N LEU A 6 -4.79 9.23 -14.81
CA LEU A 6 -4.17 8.34 -15.80
C LEU A 6 -5.22 7.66 -16.67
N ARG A 7 -6.31 7.16 -16.06
CA ARG A 7 -7.41 6.52 -16.81
C ARG A 7 -8.15 7.51 -17.71
N SER A 8 -8.29 8.78 -17.31
CA SER A 8 -8.88 9.81 -18.18
C SER A 8 -8.05 10.12 -19.42
N LEU A 9 -6.73 9.88 -19.35
CA LEU A 9 -5.79 10.00 -20.48
C LEU A 9 -5.70 8.71 -21.32
N GLY A 10 -6.53 7.70 -21.03
CA GLY A 10 -6.51 6.41 -21.72
C GLY A 10 -5.40 5.46 -21.25
N ILE A 11 -4.67 5.79 -20.19
CA ILE A 11 -3.59 4.96 -19.65
C ILE A 11 -4.19 3.94 -18.67
N PRO A 12 -3.99 2.62 -18.89
CA PRO A 12 -4.41 1.61 -17.93
C PRO A 12 -3.65 1.81 -16.61
N ALA A 13 -4.39 2.06 -15.52
CA ALA A 13 -3.82 2.27 -14.19
C ALA A 13 -4.63 1.56 -13.11
N ARG A 14 -3.94 1.14 -12.04
CA ARG A 14 -4.51 0.45 -10.88
C ARG A 14 -4.06 1.10 -9.58
N TYR A 15 -4.95 1.04 -8.60
CA TYR A 15 -4.70 1.43 -7.22
C TYR A 15 -4.04 0.28 -6.48
N VAL A 16 -2.96 0.56 -5.74
CA VAL A 16 -2.29 -0.42 -4.91
C VAL A 16 -2.39 -0.01 -3.45
N SER A 17 -2.83 -0.96 -2.64
CA SER A 17 -2.93 -0.85 -1.19
C SER A 17 -1.86 -1.73 -0.55
N GLY A 18 -1.19 -1.25 0.48
CA GLY A 18 -0.08 -1.96 1.08
C GLY A 18 0.43 -1.33 2.37
N TYR A 19 1.64 -1.72 2.74
CA TYR A 19 2.37 -1.14 3.86
C TYR A 19 3.71 -0.58 3.39
N LEU A 20 4.09 0.56 3.96
CA LEU A 20 5.39 1.17 3.74
C LEU A 20 6.27 0.95 4.95
N HIS A 21 7.52 0.54 4.70
CA HIS A 21 8.56 0.58 5.72
C HIS A 21 9.03 2.05 5.92
N PRO A 22 8.77 2.67 7.09
CA PRO A 22 8.92 4.12 7.28
C PRO A 22 10.38 4.58 7.24
N LYS A 23 11.34 3.72 7.63
CA LYS A 23 12.76 4.06 7.68
C LYS A 23 13.49 3.57 6.42
N PRO A 24 14.03 4.47 5.57
CA PRO A 24 14.81 4.09 4.39
C PRO A 24 16.08 3.28 4.70
N GLY A 25 16.71 3.55 5.85
CA GLY A 25 17.97 2.96 6.28
C GLY A 25 17.87 2.06 7.51
N ALA A 26 16.72 1.40 7.74
CA ALA A 26 16.61 0.52 8.90
C ALA A 26 17.61 -0.65 8.82
N PRO A 27 18.11 -1.09 9.99
CA PRO A 27 18.93 -2.29 10.08
C PRO A 27 18.19 -3.50 9.51
N ILE A 28 18.94 -4.39 8.86
CA ILE A 28 18.41 -5.68 8.42
C ILE A 28 17.96 -6.45 9.67
N GLY A 29 16.76 -7.03 9.62
CA GLY A 29 16.21 -7.84 10.72
C GLY A 29 15.49 -7.06 11.82
N GLU A 30 15.45 -5.72 11.80
CA GLU A 30 14.64 -4.94 12.74
C GLU A 30 13.19 -4.85 12.24
N ALA A 31 12.25 -5.37 13.03
CA ALA A 31 10.83 -5.19 12.79
C ALA A 31 10.42 -3.77 13.22
N VAL A 32 9.78 -3.03 12.32
CA VAL A 32 9.20 -1.71 12.63
C VAL A 32 7.71 -1.70 12.34
N LYS A 33 6.99 -0.81 13.02
CA LYS A 33 5.58 -0.59 12.71
C LYS A 33 5.43 -0.09 11.27
N GLY A 34 4.80 -0.90 10.43
CA GLY A 34 4.48 -0.56 9.05
C GLY A 34 3.36 0.48 9.00
N GLU A 35 3.48 1.42 8.08
CA GLU A 35 2.44 2.42 7.86
C GLU A 35 1.55 1.98 6.70
N SER A 36 0.23 1.96 6.92
CA SER A 36 -0.71 1.68 5.85
C SER A 36 -0.54 2.73 4.76
N HIS A 37 -0.24 2.28 3.55
CA HIS A 37 0.11 3.17 2.45
C HIS A 37 -0.55 2.75 1.14
N ALA A 38 -0.58 3.68 0.20
CA ALA A 38 -1.12 3.44 -1.12
C ALA A 38 -0.35 4.17 -2.20
N TRP A 39 -0.28 3.54 -3.36
CA TRP A 39 0.40 4.08 -4.53
C TRP A 39 -0.34 3.71 -5.81
N VAL A 40 0.18 4.17 -6.94
CA VAL A 40 -0.39 3.94 -8.27
C VAL A 40 0.57 3.11 -9.11
N GLU A 41 0.03 2.18 -9.88
CA GLU A 41 0.74 1.48 -10.94
C GLU A 41 0.02 1.72 -12.28
N TRP A 42 0.77 1.95 -13.35
CA TRP A 42 0.24 2.10 -14.71
C TRP A 42 0.95 1.18 -15.69
N TRP A 43 0.35 1.02 -16.87
CA TRP A 43 0.89 0.21 -17.95
C TRP A 43 1.45 1.08 -19.08
N ASP A 44 2.73 0.90 -19.39
CA ASP A 44 3.46 1.55 -20.49
C ASP A 44 4.29 0.57 -21.34
N GLY A 45 3.98 -0.72 -21.25
CA GLY A 45 4.81 -1.83 -21.75
C GLY A 45 5.29 -2.74 -20.63
N SER A 46 5.29 -2.22 -19.40
CA SER A 46 5.38 -2.99 -18.16
C SER A 46 4.48 -2.36 -17.08
N TRP A 47 4.37 -3.00 -15.92
CA TRP A 47 3.72 -2.37 -14.76
C TRP A 47 4.72 -1.47 -14.05
N THR A 48 4.59 -0.16 -14.26
CA THR A 48 5.42 0.86 -13.62
C THR A 48 4.67 1.44 -12.42
N GLY A 49 5.34 1.52 -11.27
CA GLY A 49 4.75 2.00 -10.02
C GLY A 49 5.36 3.31 -9.54
N TYR A 50 4.54 4.20 -8.99
CA TYR A 50 5.02 5.43 -8.35
C TYR A 50 4.22 5.77 -7.10
N ASP A 51 4.95 6.25 -6.09
CA ASP A 51 4.39 6.74 -4.83
C ASP A 51 4.30 8.27 -4.88
N PRO A 52 3.13 8.84 -5.22
CA PRO A 52 2.96 10.29 -5.32
C PRO A 52 3.00 10.99 -3.96
N THR A 53 2.85 10.25 -2.85
CA THR A 53 2.87 10.81 -1.50
C THR A 53 4.30 11.08 -1.06
N ASN A 54 5.20 10.14 -1.35
CA ASN A 54 6.61 10.23 -0.97
C ASN A 54 7.52 10.70 -2.11
N VAL A 55 6.97 10.90 -3.32
CA VAL A 55 7.70 11.36 -4.52
C VAL A 55 8.85 10.40 -4.86
N VAL A 56 8.60 9.10 -4.76
CA VAL A 56 9.59 8.05 -5.00
C VAL A 56 9.02 6.93 -5.86
N GLU A 57 9.93 6.22 -6.54
CA GLU A 57 9.58 4.95 -7.18
C GLU A 57 9.30 3.86 -6.14
N ILE A 58 8.51 2.87 -6.56
CA ILE A 58 8.19 1.71 -5.73
C ILE A 58 9.42 0.84 -5.60
N GLY A 59 9.86 0.64 -4.36
CA GLY A 59 11.06 -0.15 -4.05
C GLY A 59 10.78 -1.23 -3.02
N THR A 60 11.86 -1.77 -2.44
CA THR A 60 11.82 -2.85 -1.45
C THR A 60 11.10 -2.49 -0.14
N ARG A 61 10.78 -1.21 0.06
CA ARG A 61 10.06 -0.69 1.24
C ARG A 61 8.54 -0.74 1.06
N HIS A 62 8.04 -0.95 -0.15
CA HIS A 62 6.63 -0.97 -0.48
C HIS A 62 6.12 -2.41 -0.52
N VAL A 63 5.48 -2.85 0.56
CA VAL A 63 4.91 -4.19 0.66
C VAL A 63 3.49 -4.17 0.09
N THR A 64 3.29 -4.84 -1.04
CA THR A 64 1.97 -4.91 -1.70
C THR A 64 1.03 -5.83 -0.92
N LEU A 65 -0.14 -5.31 -0.54
CA LEU A 65 -1.22 -6.11 0.05
C LEU A 65 -2.28 -6.47 -0.99
N GLY A 66 -2.66 -5.53 -1.85
CA GLY A 66 -3.69 -5.75 -2.86
C GLY A 66 -3.68 -4.70 -3.97
N ARG A 67 -4.19 -5.09 -5.14
CA ARG A 67 -4.33 -4.25 -6.33
C ARG A 67 -5.79 -4.21 -6.78
N GLY A 68 -6.32 -3.02 -7.03
CA GLY A 68 -7.73 -2.82 -7.41
C GLY A 68 -7.93 -1.60 -8.31
N ARG A 69 -9.17 -1.30 -8.69
CA ARG A 69 -9.49 -0.11 -9.48
C ARG A 69 -9.47 1.15 -8.63
N ASP A 70 -9.83 1.01 -7.35
CA ASP A 70 -9.80 2.04 -6.32
C ASP A 70 -9.65 1.41 -4.92
N TYR A 71 -9.67 2.24 -3.89
CA TYR A 71 -9.53 1.82 -2.49
C TYR A 71 -10.60 0.81 -2.04
N LYS A 72 -11.84 0.88 -2.55
CA LYS A 72 -12.94 0.01 -2.12
C LYS A 72 -12.73 -1.44 -2.54
N ASP A 73 -11.97 -1.65 -3.62
CA ASP A 73 -11.62 -2.98 -4.10
C ASP A 73 -10.58 -3.65 -3.16
N VAL A 74 -9.70 -2.88 -2.50
CA VAL A 74 -8.57 -3.40 -1.71
C VAL A 74 -8.29 -2.64 -0.40
N PRO A 75 -9.30 -2.48 0.50
CA PRO A 75 -9.05 -1.85 1.79
C PRO A 75 -8.13 -2.74 2.65
N PRO A 76 -7.16 -2.15 3.37
CA PRO A 76 -6.16 -2.91 4.13
C PRO A 76 -6.76 -3.70 5.30
N LEU A 77 -7.94 -3.32 5.79
CA LEU A 77 -8.72 -4.07 6.75
C LEU A 77 -10.17 -4.14 6.26
N LYS A 78 -10.71 -5.34 6.10
CA LYS A 78 -12.10 -5.56 5.67
C LYS A 78 -12.71 -6.69 6.51
N GLY A 79 -13.80 -6.39 7.22
CA GLY A 79 -14.50 -7.37 8.03
C GLY A 79 -15.56 -6.72 8.91
N ILE A 80 -16.53 -7.51 9.33
CA ILE A 80 -17.51 -7.14 10.35
C ILE A 80 -17.19 -8.03 11.55
N PHE A 81 -16.89 -7.43 12.70
CA PHE A 81 -16.80 -8.16 13.95
C PHE A 81 -18.20 -8.27 14.55
N SER A 82 -18.64 -9.49 14.85
CA SER A 82 -19.92 -9.76 15.51
C SER A 82 -19.65 -10.56 16.79
N GLY A 83 -19.88 -9.93 17.93
CA GLY A 83 -19.55 -10.46 19.27
C GLY A 83 -19.98 -9.48 20.37
N PRO A 84 -19.81 -9.84 21.65
CA PRO A 84 -20.05 -8.91 22.77
C PRO A 84 -19.20 -7.63 22.63
N ARG A 85 -19.57 -6.57 23.37
CA ARG A 85 -18.98 -5.22 23.27
C ARG A 85 -17.46 -5.27 23.13
N SER A 86 -16.97 -4.82 21.98
CA SER A 86 -15.54 -4.67 21.73
C SER A 86 -14.98 -3.54 22.59
N GLU A 87 -13.93 -3.82 23.35
CA GLU A 87 -13.18 -2.83 24.14
C GLU A 87 -12.15 -2.05 23.29
N GLY A 88 -12.24 -2.18 21.96
CA GLY A 88 -11.30 -1.60 21.00
C GLY A 88 -10.39 -2.67 20.44
N HIS A 89 -10.38 -2.82 19.11
CA HIS A 89 -9.44 -3.68 18.42
C HIS A 89 -8.28 -2.84 17.90
N SER A 90 -7.07 -3.05 18.43
CA SER A 90 -5.85 -2.49 17.85
C SER A 90 -5.16 -3.53 16.98
N VAL A 91 -4.94 -3.19 15.71
CA VAL A 91 -4.13 -4.01 14.80
C VAL A 91 -2.81 -3.28 14.56
N VAL A 92 -1.71 -4.00 14.75
CA VAL A 92 -0.36 -3.53 14.44
C VAL A 92 0.21 -4.46 13.37
N VAL A 93 0.68 -3.88 12.27
CA VAL A 93 1.44 -4.60 11.25
C VAL A 93 2.89 -4.22 11.40
N GLU A 94 3.75 -5.23 11.50
CA GLU A 94 5.19 -5.06 11.55
C GLU A 94 5.78 -5.45 10.20
N VAL A 95 6.70 -4.62 9.71
CA VAL A 95 7.42 -4.83 8.45
C VAL A 95 8.90 -4.90 8.77
N THR A 96 9.56 -5.94 8.26
CA THR A 96 10.99 -6.19 8.49
C THR A 96 11.72 -6.21 7.16
N ARG A 97 12.84 -5.47 7.07
CA ARG A 97 13.75 -5.56 5.93
C ARG A 97 14.63 -6.81 6.06
N LEU A 98 14.62 -7.67 5.03
CA LEU A 98 15.34 -8.96 5.04
C LEU A 98 16.69 -8.93 4.28
N ALA A 99 16.92 -7.94 3.43
CA ALA A 99 18.17 -7.73 2.67
C ALA A 99 18.33 -6.26 2.28
#